data_AF-A0A438WI66-F1
#
_entry.id   AF-A0A438WI66-F1
#
_cell.length_a   1.000
_cell.length_b   1.000
_cell.length_c   1.000
_cell.angle_alpha   90.00
_cell.angle_beta   90.00
_cell.angle_gamma   90.00
#
_symmetry.space_group_name_H-M   'P 1'
#
loop_
_entity.id
_entity.type
_entity.pdbx_description
1 polymer ?
#
loop_
_entity_poly.entity_id
_entity_poly.type
_entity_poly.pdbx_seq_one_letter_code
_entity_poly.pdbx_strand_id
1 'polypeptide(L)'
;MNFFKILLMELRAIVSHKGVLLILIGAPLIYGLLYPLPYLKDIVTQQKIALVDEDNSFLSRQLAFMAQSSNELEIAFFSPSML
;
A
#
# COMPACT_ATOMS: atom_id res chain seq x y z
N MET A 1 35.53 9.30 -33.16
CA MET A 1 34.44 9.88 -32.34
C MET A 1 34.64 9.39 -30.92
N ASN A 2 34.76 10.27 -29.92
CA ASN A 2 35.01 9.85 -28.53
C ASN A 2 33.69 9.58 -27.80
N PHE A 3 33.70 8.63 -26.86
CA PHE A 3 32.59 8.20 -26.01
C PHE A 3 31.78 9.37 -25.45
N PHE A 4 32.42 10.40 -24.87
CA PHE A 4 31.72 11.55 -24.30
C PHE A 4 30.86 12.32 -25.32
N LYS A 5 31.30 12.39 -26.57
CA LYS A 5 30.54 13.04 -27.64
C LYS A 5 29.30 12.21 -27.99
N ILE A 6 29.43 10.89 -28.02
CA ILE A 6 28.32 9.96 -28.26
C ILE A 6 27.32 10.06 -27.10
N LEU A 7 27.80 10.01 -25.86
CA LEU A 7 26.98 10.15 -24.67
C LEU A 7 26.16 11.44 -24.69
N LEU A 8 26.79 12.58 -25.03
CA LEU A 8 26.10 13.86 -25.09
C LEU A 8 25.05 13.92 -26.22
N MET A 9 25.33 13.26 -27.35
CA MET A 9 24.37 13.13 -28.45
C MET A 9 23.14 12.31 -28.06
N GLU A 10 23.34 11.17 -27.38
CA GLU A 10 22.26 10.32 -26.89
C GLU A 10 21.40 11.03 -25.84
N LEU A 11 22.04 11.71 -24.87
CA LEU A 11 21.31 12.52 -23.88
C LEU A 11 20.48 13.61 -24.56
N ARG A 12 21.01 14.27 -25.59
CA ARG A 12 20.28 15.25 -26.38
C ARG A 12 19.09 14.63 -27.12
N ALA A 13 19.25 13.43 -27.67
CA ALA A 13 18.18 12.72 -28.35
C ALA A 13 17.03 12.37 -27.39
N ILE A 14 17.36 11.88 -26.18
CA ILE A 14 16.40 11.58 -25.11
C ILE A 14 15.58 12.81 -24.74
N VAL A 15 16.23 13.94 -24.45
CA VAL A 15 15.52 15.17 -24.02
C VAL A 15 14.81 15.91 -25.16
N SER A 16 15.14 15.61 -26.42
CA SER A 16 14.45 16.22 -27.58
C SER A 16 13.19 15.45 -27.97
N HIS A 17 13.02 14.21 -27.49
CA HIS A 17 11.90 13.36 -27.86
C HIS A 17 10.74 13.48 -26.86
N LYS A 18 9.63 14.09 -27.30
CA LYS A 18 8.45 14.35 -26.45
C LYS A 18 7.87 13.09 -25.80
N GLY A 19 7.83 11.97 -26.53
CA GLY A 19 7.33 10.70 -25.98
C GLY A 19 8.22 10.14 -24.87
N VAL A 20 9.54 10.33 -24.97
CA VAL A 20 10.48 9.87 -23.95
C VAL A 20 10.38 10.77 -22.72
N LEU A 21 10.28 12.09 -22.90
CA LEU A 21 10.01 13.02 -21.80
C LEU A 21 8.68 12.75 -21.10
N LEU A 22 7.63 12.36 -21.84
CA LEU A 22 6.33 12.03 -21.25
C LEU A 22 6.43 10.80 -20.33
N ILE A 23 7.22 9.80 -20.71
CA ILE A 23 7.44 8.62 -19.85
C ILE A 23 8.37 8.97 -18.68
N LEU A 24 9.48 9.67 -18.92
CA LEU A 24 10.47 9.99 -17.88
C LEU A 24 9.97 11.00 -16.84
N ILE A 25 9.13 11.96 -17.25
CA ILE A 25 8.64 13.05 -16.39
C ILE A 25 7.15 12.88 -16.11
N GLY A 26 6.35 12.73 -17.17
CA GLY A 26 4.90 12.66 -17.05
C GLY A 26 4.44 11.47 -16.21
N ALA A 27 4.97 10.26 -16.47
CA ALA A 27 4.54 9.08 -15.72
C ALA A 27 4.88 9.16 -14.21
N PRO A 28 6.09 9.54 -13.77
CA PRO A 28 6.36 9.74 -12.35
C PRO A 28 5.53 10.85 -11.70
N LEU A 29 5.26 11.95 -12.42
CA LEU A 29 4.39 13.01 -11.89
C LEU A 29 2.96 12.52 -11.71
N ILE A 30 2.39 11.86 -12.72
CA ILE A 30 1.05 11.28 -12.65
C ILE A 30 1.00 10.22 -11.55
N TYR A 31 1.99 9.34 -11.47
CA TYR A 31 2.07 8.31 -10.45
C TYR A 31 2.16 8.93 -9.05
N GLY A 32 3.08 9.87 -8.83
CA GLY A 32 3.26 10.53 -7.54
C GLY A 32 2.04 11.34 -7.10
N LEU A 33 1.26 11.90 -8.05
CA LEU A 33 0.04 12.63 -7.74
C LEU A 33 -1.16 11.72 -7.50
N LEU A 34 -1.35 10.68 -8.32
CA LEU A 34 -2.56 9.86 -8.29
C LEU A 34 -2.45 8.66 -7.34
N TYR A 35 -1.28 8.03 -7.23
CA TYR A 35 -1.09 6.83 -6.42
C TYR A 35 -1.41 7.04 -4.93
N PRO A 36 -1.12 8.20 -4.30
CA PRO A 36 -1.48 8.43 -2.91
C PRO A 36 -2.97 8.71 -2.68
N LEU A 37 -3.72 9.14 -3.70
CA LEU A 37 -5.10 9.61 -3.53
C LEU A 37 -6.04 8.58 -2.88
N PRO A 38 -6.04 7.29 -3.28
CA PRO A 38 -6.84 6.27 -2.62
C PRO A 38 -6.45 6.08 -1.15
N TYR A 39 -5.17 6.30 -0.82
CA TYR A 39 -4.62 6.06 0.50
C TYR A 39 -4.64 7.28 1.44
N LEU A 40 -5.09 8.46 0.96
CA LEU A 40 -5.06 9.71 1.75
C LEU A 40 -5.81 9.62 3.09
N LYS A 41 -6.79 8.72 3.17
CA LYS A 41 -7.60 8.48 4.37
C LYS A 41 -7.55 7.01 4.81
N ASP A 42 -6.66 6.22 4.24
CA ASP A 42 -6.62 4.78 4.41
C ASP A 42 -5.81 4.42 5.66
N ILE A 43 -6.27 4.95 6.80
CA ILE A 43 -5.96 4.37 8.09
C ILE A 43 -6.99 3.27 8.26
N VAL A 44 -6.55 2.01 8.18
CA VAL A 44 -7.42 0.87 8.44
C VAL A 44 -7.85 0.93 9.90
N THR A 45 -9.03 1.49 10.15
CA THR A 45 -9.68 1.52 11.46
C THR A 45 -10.91 0.64 11.40
N GLN A 46 -11.21 -0.01 12.53
CA GLN A 46 -12.38 -0.87 12.66
C GLN A 46 -12.46 -1.95 11.58
N GLN A 47 -11.31 -2.56 11.23
CA GLN A 47 -11.28 -3.70 10.32
C GLN A 47 -12.09 -4.83 10.95
N LYS A 48 -13.16 -5.21 10.26
CA LYS A 48 -14.06 -6.27 10.70
C LYS A 48 -13.35 -7.61 10.61
N ILE A 49 -13.31 -8.32 11.73
CA ILE A 49 -12.78 -9.67 11.84
C ILE A 49 -13.81 -10.62 12.45
N ALA A 50 -13.67 -11.91 12.16
CA ALA A 50 -14.35 -12.97 12.89
C ALA A 50 -13.40 -13.52 13.95
N LEU A 51 -13.87 -13.67 15.19
CA LEU A 51 -13.13 -14.36 16.25
C LEU A 51 -13.57 -15.83 16.28
N VAL A 52 -12.60 -16.74 16.25
CA VAL A 52 -12.79 -18.15 16.55
C VAL A 52 -11.97 -18.45 17.82
N ASP A 53 -12.62 -18.95 18.86
CA ASP A 53 -11.98 -19.29 20.14
C ASP A 53 -12.44 -20.69 20.58
N GLU A 54 -11.75 -21.72 20.09
CA GLU A 54 -12.07 -23.12 20.39
C GLU A 54 -11.54 -23.57 21.76
N ASP A 55 -10.46 -22.95 22.27
CA ASP A 55 -9.83 -23.35 23.53
C ASP A 55 -10.40 -22.64 24.76
N ASN A 56 -11.10 -21.51 24.57
CA ASN A 56 -11.71 -20.71 25.63
C ASN A 56 -10.76 -20.48 26.81
N SER A 57 -9.48 -20.29 26.51
CA SER A 57 -8.46 -20.07 27.53
C SER A 57 -8.55 -18.68 28.14
N PHE A 58 -7.89 -18.46 29.27
CA PHE A 58 -7.76 -17.10 29.81
C PHE A 58 -7.00 -16.18 28.84
N LEU A 59 -5.99 -16.72 28.17
CA LEU A 59 -5.16 -15.97 27.22
C LEU A 59 -5.94 -15.60 25.96
N SER A 60 -6.76 -16.50 25.40
CA SER A 60 -7.59 -16.22 24.22
C SER A 60 -8.59 -15.09 24.50
N ARG A 61 -9.26 -15.12 25.66
CA ARG A 61 -10.14 -14.01 26.10
C ARG A 61 -9.40 -12.69 26.27
N GLN A 62 -8.20 -12.72 26.85
CA GLN A 62 -7.39 -11.50 27.00
C GLN A 62 -6.99 -10.94 25.63
N LEU A 63 -6.61 -11.79 24.68
CA LEU A 63 -6.30 -11.40 23.31
C LEU A 63 -7.52 -10.81 22.59
N ALA A 64 -8.69 -11.46 22.70
CA ALA A 64 -9.94 -10.96 22.15
C ALA A 64 -10.29 -9.57 22.72
N PHE A 65 -10.12 -9.38 24.02
CA PHE A 65 -10.32 -8.07 24.65
C PHE A 65 -9.35 -7.01 24.11
N MET A 66 -8.06 -7.33 23.98
CA MET A 66 -7.07 -6.40 23.42
C MET A 66 -7.40 -6.05 21.96
N ALA A 67 -7.78 -7.04 21.15
CA ALA A 67 -8.20 -6.82 19.76
C ALA A 67 -9.42 -5.90 19.68
N GLN A 68 -10.46 -6.17 20.46
CA GLN A 68 -11.68 -5.34 20.49
C GLN A 68 -11.47 -3.94 21.07
N SER A 69 -10.43 -3.76 21.90
CA SER A 69 -10.08 -2.46 22.51
C SER A 69 -9.15 -1.62 21.63
N SER A 70 -8.66 -2.17 20.52
CA SER A 70 -7.82 -1.47 19.55
C SER A 70 -8.67 -0.57 18.63
N ASN A 71 -8.06 0.44 18.01
CA ASN A 71 -8.77 1.27 17.03
C ASN A 71 -8.79 0.61 15.63
N GLU A 72 -7.90 -0.35 15.43
CA GLU A 72 -7.60 -1.03 14.19
C GLU A 72 -8.62 -2.14 13.87
N LEU A 73 -9.16 -2.82 14.89
CA LEU A 73 -9.98 -4.02 14.74
C LEU A 73 -11.38 -3.87 15.35
N GLU A 74 -12.35 -4.53 14.74
CA GLU A 74 -13.71 -4.72 15.25
C GLU A 74 -14.05 -6.22 15.17
N ILE A 75 -14.35 -6.88 16.30
CA ILE A 75 -14.86 -8.25 16.27
C ILE A 75 -16.33 -8.20 15.84
N ALA A 76 -16.57 -8.43 14.55
CA ALA A 76 -17.89 -8.33 13.94
C ALA A 76 -18.70 -9.64 14.05
N PHE A 77 -18.02 -10.77 14.28
CA PHE A 77 -18.64 -12.08 14.37
C PHE A 77 -17.85 -13.01 15.30
N PHE A 78 -18.56 -13.82 16.07
CA PHE A 78 -17.98 -14.92 16.85
C PHE A 78 -18.34 -16.22 16.15
N SER A 79 -17.33 -16.90 15.60
CA SER A 79 -17.51 -18.19 14.96
C SER A 79 -17.28 -19.31 15.98
N PRO A 80 -18.13 -20.34 16.00
CA PRO A 80 -17.95 -21.49 16.87
C PRO A 80 -16.76 -22.38 16.46
N SER A 81 -16.34 -22.33 15.18
CA SER A 81 -15.24 -23.12 14.63
C SER A 81 -14.61 -22.45 13.40
N MET A 82 -13.42 -22.91 13.00
CA MET A 82 -12.76 -22.48 11.74
C MET A 82 -13.41 -23.04 10.47
N LEU A 83 -14.19 -24.12 10.60
CA LEU A 83 -14.96 -24.78 9.54
C LEU A 83 -16.44 -24.41 9.67
#